data_AF-A0AAD3UA39-F1
#
_entry.id   AF-A0AAD3UA39-F1
#
_cell.length_a   1.000
_cell.length_b   1.000
_cell.length_c   1.000
_cell.angle_alpha   90.00
_cell.angle_beta   90.00
_cell.angle_gamma   90.00
#
_symmetry.space_group_name_H-M   'P 1'
#
loop_
_entity.id
_entity.type
_entity.pdbx_description
1 polymer ?
#
loop_
_entity_poly.entity_id
_entity_poly.type
_entity_poly.pdbx_seq_one_letter_code
_entity_poly.pdbx_strand_id
1 'polypeptide(L)'
;MKLTHIPLLAGTLASAFSFNTFASDIVSVQFSDGRPAVTGVEAVNNALNPIGVNVVTVDIPEAARPLLAASHRRALTKAEHGALIAAFNLSQGELLEQARLAGRQPAVLGGGVATEETGVGPYPKVYDLMALDERTRSAVLGKYGRMHVNSAEDGTDIDEVMTVVSGGPFRWGFTLKDGSIARFQIDKVGLQDKAVRISYHGLGMHAGLMDAKQGLLVAFAHGPRAFTMRYQADVPHAQLLGTNPWADVGITLPPAPGKVQ
;
A
#
# COMPACT_ATOMS: atom_id res chain seq x y z
N MET A 1 49.00 -15.79 -54.29
CA MET A 1 48.75 -15.06 -53.03
C MET A 1 48.30 -13.65 -53.34
N LYS A 2 47.00 -13.37 -53.21
CA LYS A 2 46.44 -12.02 -53.15
C LYS A 2 45.44 -12.04 -51.98
N LEU A 3 45.80 -11.35 -50.90
CA LEU A 3 44.96 -11.16 -49.72
C LEU A 3 44.04 -9.97 -50.01
N THR A 4 42.74 -10.23 -50.18
CA THR A 4 41.70 -9.20 -50.22
C THR A 4 41.23 -8.93 -48.79
N HIS A 5 41.43 -7.69 -48.34
CA HIS A 5 40.92 -7.18 -47.07
C HIS A 5 39.39 -7.09 -47.10
N ILE A 6 38.73 -7.78 -46.18
CA ILE A 6 37.30 -7.61 -45.87
C ILE A 6 37.21 -6.62 -44.71
N PRO A 7 36.51 -5.48 -44.84
CA PRO A 7 36.30 -4.59 -43.70
C PRO A 7 35.27 -5.21 -42.76
N LEU A 8 35.65 -5.38 -41.49
CA LEU A 8 34.78 -5.78 -40.40
C LEU A 8 33.89 -4.59 -40.04
N LEU A 9 32.60 -4.64 -40.38
CA LEU A 9 31.60 -3.70 -39.88
C LEU A 9 31.41 -3.95 -38.38
N ALA A 10 31.88 -3.01 -37.56
CA ALA A 10 31.56 -2.95 -36.14
C ALA A 10 30.09 -2.56 -35.97
N GLY A 11 29.24 -3.56 -35.69
CA GLY A 11 27.87 -3.33 -35.27
C GLY A 11 27.84 -2.85 -33.82
N THR A 12 27.57 -1.57 -33.61
CA THR A 12 27.17 -1.03 -32.30
C THR A 12 25.81 -1.61 -31.93
N LEU A 13 25.81 -2.57 -30.99
CA LEU A 13 24.60 -2.98 -30.27
C LEU A 13 24.18 -1.83 -29.35
N ALA A 14 23.31 -0.97 -29.86
CA ALA A 14 22.57 -0.04 -29.02
C ALA A 14 21.64 -0.86 -28.12
N SER A 15 22.02 -1.00 -26.84
CA SER A 15 21.14 -1.56 -25.82
C SER A 15 20.01 -0.57 -25.58
N ALA A 16 18.84 -0.86 -26.15
CA ALA A 16 17.62 -0.13 -25.86
C ALA A 16 17.20 -0.46 -24.42
N PHE A 17 17.53 0.41 -23.47
CA PHE A 17 16.85 0.43 -22.19
C PHE A 17 15.38 0.78 -22.47
N SER A 18 14.50 -0.20 -22.29
CA SER A 18 13.06 0.02 -22.29
C SER A 18 12.68 0.75 -21.01
N PHE A 19 12.63 2.08 -21.06
CA PHE A 19 11.97 2.91 -20.05
C PHE A 19 10.52 3.14 -20.48
N ASN A 20 9.69 2.11 -20.32
CA ASN A 20 8.24 2.24 -20.34
C ASN A 20 7.68 1.19 -19.38
N THR A 21 8.02 1.32 -18.09
CA THR A 21 7.30 0.62 -17.04
C THR A 21 5.93 1.28 -16.95
N PHE A 22 4.98 0.82 -17.74
CA PHE A 22 3.58 1.13 -17.48
C PHE A 22 3.24 0.57 -16.10
N ALA A 23 2.34 1.23 -15.37
CA ALA A 23 1.95 0.82 -14.02
C ALA A 23 1.38 -0.62 -13.93
N SER A 24 1.17 -1.31 -15.06
CA SER A 24 0.94 -2.76 -15.12
C SER A 24 2.06 -3.56 -14.45
N ASP A 25 3.30 -3.09 -14.48
CA ASP A 25 4.44 -3.94 -14.11
C ASP A 25 4.92 -3.68 -12.67
N ILE A 26 4.34 -2.69 -11.97
CA ILE A 26 4.76 -2.28 -10.62
C ILE A 26 3.86 -2.82 -9.51
N VAL A 27 2.83 -3.60 -9.85
CA VAL A 27 1.93 -4.21 -8.87
C VAL A 27 1.98 -5.72 -8.96
N SER A 28 2.14 -6.39 -7.83
CA SER A 28 2.18 -7.84 -7.78
C SER A 28 1.56 -8.41 -6.52
N VAL A 29 1.16 -9.69 -6.58
CA VAL A 29 0.74 -10.49 -5.43
C VAL A 29 1.54 -11.77 -5.39
N GLN A 30 2.10 -12.08 -4.22
CA GLN A 30 2.66 -13.38 -3.88
C GLN A 30 1.77 -14.08 -2.84
N PHE A 31 1.82 -15.40 -2.76
CA PHE A 31 0.92 -16.18 -1.90
C PHE A 31 1.71 -17.08 -0.96
N SER A 32 1.27 -17.15 0.30
CA SER A 32 1.98 -17.90 1.35
C SER A 32 1.89 -19.42 1.19
N ASP A 33 1.03 -19.91 0.31
CA ASP A 33 0.82 -21.33 0.02
C ASP A 33 1.63 -21.84 -1.17
N GLY A 34 2.46 -20.97 -1.76
CA GLY A 34 3.37 -21.32 -2.86
C GLY A 34 2.76 -21.31 -4.25
N ARG A 35 1.48 -20.91 -4.44
CA ARG A 35 0.93 -20.75 -5.79
C ARG A 35 1.65 -19.61 -6.54
N PRO A 36 1.68 -19.63 -7.90
CA PRO A 36 2.42 -18.65 -8.68
C PRO A 36 2.02 -17.20 -8.38
N ALA A 37 3.01 -16.31 -8.34
CA ALA A 37 2.76 -14.88 -8.21
C ALA A 37 2.03 -14.34 -9.45
N VAL A 38 1.26 -13.26 -9.24
CA VAL A 38 0.59 -12.53 -10.32
C VAL A 38 1.08 -11.09 -10.34
N THR A 39 1.13 -10.50 -11.53
CA THR A 39 1.59 -9.12 -11.78
C THR A 39 0.58 -8.44 -12.71
N GLY A 40 0.42 -7.12 -12.58
CA GLY A 40 -0.58 -6.39 -13.36
C GLY A 40 -1.84 -6.12 -12.56
N VAL A 41 -2.35 -4.89 -12.69
CA VAL A 41 -3.56 -4.42 -11.99
C VAL A 41 -4.73 -5.39 -12.18
N GLU A 42 -4.95 -5.86 -13.40
CA GLU A 42 -6.04 -6.79 -13.70
C GLU A 42 -5.86 -8.13 -12.98
N ALA A 43 -4.68 -8.76 -13.08
CA ALA A 43 -4.42 -10.04 -12.45
C ALA A 43 -4.41 -9.95 -10.91
N VAL A 44 -3.89 -8.84 -10.38
CA VAL A 44 -3.95 -8.51 -8.95
C VAL A 44 -5.40 -8.37 -8.50
N ASN A 45 -6.23 -7.60 -9.21
CA ASN A 45 -7.65 -7.45 -8.86
C ASN A 45 -8.42 -8.77 -8.97
N ASN A 46 -8.10 -9.62 -9.94
CA ASN A 46 -8.70 -10.96 -10.01
C ASN A 46 -8.38 -11.81 -8.78
N ALA A 47 -7.20 -11.66 -8.19
CA ALA A 47 -6.81 -12.34 -6.96
C ALA A 47 -7.43 -11.72 -5.69
N LEU A 48 -7.57 -10.39 -5.66
CA LEU A 48 -7.87 -9.62 -4.43
C LEU A 48 -9.34 -9.16 -4.32
N ASN A 49 -10.05 -8.93 -5.43
CA ASN A 49 -11.48 -8.57 -5.39
C ASN A 49 -12.37 -9.58 -4.65
N PRO A 50 -12.11 -10.90 -4.67
CA PRO A 50 -12.90 -11.85 -3.90
C PRO A 50 -12.92 -11.60 -2.38
N ILE A 51 -11.90 -10.92 -1.85
CA ILE A 51 -11.82 -10.48 -0.44
C ILE A 51 -12.08 -8.98 -0.28
N GLY A 52 -12.62 -8.33 -1.31
CA GLY A 52 -13.03 -6.94 -1.23
C GLY A 52 -11.86 -5.94 -1.23
N VAL A 53 -10.76 -6.30 -1.87
CA VAL A 53 -9.59 -5.44 -2.06
C VAL A 53 -9.45 -5.11 -3.54
N ASN A 54 -9.34 -3.83 -3.89
CA ASN A 54 -9.22 -3.38 -5.27
C ASN A 54 -8.09 -2.37 -5.46
N VAL A 55 -7.42 -2.46 -6.60
CA VAL A 55 -6.28 -1.64 -7.00
C VAL A 55 -6.60 -0.91 -8.30
N VAL A 56 -6.28 0.37 -8.36
CA VAL A 56 -6.36 1.20 -9.57
C VAL A 56 -5.10 2.04 -9.74
N THR A 57 -4.89 2.55 -10.95
CA THR A 57 -3.85 3.56 -11.21
C THR A 57 -4.50 4.94 -11.30
N VAL A 58 -3.78 5.95 -10.86
CA VAL A 58 -4.26 7.33 -10.77
C VAL A 58 -3.21 8.25 -11.37
N ASP A 59 -3.64 9.21 -12.18
CA ASP A 59 -2.74 10.24 -12.68
C ASP A 59 -2.21 11.11 -11.54
N ILE A 60 -0.91 11.41 -11.59
CA ILE A 60 -0.28 12.30 -10.62
C ILE A 60 -0.64 13.74 -11.02
N PRO A 61 -1.34 14.52 -10.17
CA PRO A 61 -1.64 15.91 -10.46
C PRO A 61 -0.35 16.72 -10.62
N GLU A 62 -0.31 17.62 -11.61
CA GLU A 62 0.87 18.47 -11.86
C GLU A 62 1.32 19.26 -10.62
N ALA A 63 0.35 19.73 -9.80
CA ALA A 63 0.61 20.43 -8.55
C ALA A 63 1.38 19.58 -7.51
N ALA A 64 1.30 18.26 -7.57
CA ALA A 64 2.01 17.37 -6.65
C ALA A 64 3.46 17.12 -7.07
N ARG A 65 3.83 17.27 -8.36
CA ARG A 65 5.16 16.90 -8.87
C ARG A 65 6.33 17.55 -8.11
N PRO A 66 6.30 18.84 -7.76
CA PRO A 66 7.38 19.45 -6.98
C PRO A 66 7.54 18.80 -5.59
N LEU A 67 6.43 18.40 -4.96
CA LEU A 67 6.43 17.73 -3.65
C LEU A 67 7.03 16.34 -3.76
N LEU A 68 6.66 15.57 -4.79
CA LEU A 68 7.23 14.25 -5.04
C LEU A 68 8.74 14.33 -5.33
N ALA A 69 9.18 15.32 -6.10
CA ALA A 69 10.61 15.54 -6.33
C ALA A 69 11.37 15.88 -5.04
N ALA A 70 10.74 16.62 -4.11
CA ALA A 70 11.32 16.91 -2.80
C ALA A 70 11.39 15.67 -1.90
N SER A 71 10.36 14.81 -1.91
CA SER A 71 10.28 13.61 -1.06
C SER A 71 11.35 12.55 -1.37
N HIS A 72 11.99 12.62 -2.55
CA HIS A 72 13.16 11.78 -2.86
C HIS A 72 14.45 12.25 -2.18
N ARG A 73 14.50 13.50 -1.71
CA ARG A 73 15.71 14.11 -1.15
C ARG A 73 15.62 14.33 0.35
N ARG A 74 14.42 14.56 0.88
CA ARG A 74 14.17 14.84 2.29
C ARG A 74 12.74 14.49 2.67
N ALA A 75 12.49 14.45 3.97
CA ALA A 75 11.13 14.49 4.50
C ALA A 75 10.41 15.79 4.06
N LEU A 76 9.12 15.68 3.82
CA LEU A 76 8.22 16.79 3.58
C LEU A 76 7.85 17.49 4.89
N THR A 77 7.55 18.78 4.77
CA THR A 77 7.05 19.60 5.87
C THR A 77 5.55 19.37 6.07
N LYS A 78 5.03 19.79 7.23
CA LYS A 78 3.58 19.71 7.51
C LYS A 78 2.73 20.47 6.48
N ALA A 79 3.19 21.61 6.00
CA ALA A 79 2.50 22.38 4.96
C ALA A 79 2.47 21.61 3.63
N GLU A 80 3.59 20.97 3.26
CA GLU A 80 3.68 20.14 2.07
C GLU A 80 2.81 18.88 2.18
N HIS A 81 2.67 18.27 3.37
CA HIS A 81 1.68 17.20 3.59
C HIS A 81 0.25 17.67 3.31
N GLY A 82 -0.12 18.86 3.79
CA GLY A 82 -1.43 19.45 3.52
C GLY A 82 -1.67 19.69 2.02
N ALA A 83 -0.66 20.21 1.32
CA ALA A 83 -0.73 20.40 -0.14
C ALA A 83 -0.85 19.08 -0.91
N LEU A 84 -0.16 18.04 -0.45
CA LEU A 84 -0.23 16.70 -1.06
C LEU A 84 -1.61 16.06 -0.85
N ILE A 85 -2.17 16.15 0.35
CA ILE A 85 -3.54 15.71 0.63
C ILE A 85 -4.53 16.44 -0.27
N ALA A 86 -4.40 17.76 -0.42
CA ALA A 86 -5.28 18.55 -1.28
C ALA A 86 -5.17 18.13 -2.76
N ALA A 87 -3.96 17.83 -3.25
CA ALA A 87 -3.75 17.39 -4.62
C ALA A 87 -4.38 16.01 -4.90
N PHE A 88 -4.31 15.08 -3.94
CA PHE A 88 -4.87 13.73 -4.06
C PHE A 88 -6.21 13.56 -3.34
N ASN A 89 -6.93 14.66 -3.09
CA ASN A 89 -8.14 14.63 -2.30
C ASN A 89 -9.21 13.75 -2.92
N LEU A 90 -9.98 13.06 -2.06
CA LEU A 90 -11.16 12.30 -2.47
C LEU A 90 -12.39 12.88 -1.77
N SER A 91 -13.40 13.18 -2.56
CA SER A 91 -14.74 13.45 -2.05
C SER A 91 -15.35 12.18 -1.46
N GLN A 92 -16.41 12.35 -0.66
CA GLN A 92 -17.17 11.22 -0.11
C GLN A 92 -17.67 10.27 -1.22
N GLY A 93 -18.14 10.81 -2.35
CA GLY A 93 -18.59 10.00 -3.49
C GLY A 93 -17.46 9.17 -4.11
N GLU A 94 -16.26 9.75 -4.24
CA GLU A 94 -15.10 9.03 -4.77
C GLU A 94 -14.57 7.95 -3.80
N LEU A 95 -14.69 8.18 -2.49
CA LEU A 95 -14.40 7.16 -1.47
C LEU A 95 -15.39 5.99 -1.55
N LEU A 96 -16.68 6.27 -1.64
CA LEU A 96 -17.71 5.24 -1.84
C LEU A 96 -17.51 4.45 -3.13
N GLU A 97 -17.07 5.13 -4.19
CA GLU A 97 -16.72 4.48 -5.45
C GLU A 97 -15.57 3.47 -5.28
N GLN A 98 -14.60 3.74 -4.41
CA GLN A 98 -13.53 2.78 -4.13
C GLN A 98 -14.04 1.51 -3.44
N ALA A 99 -15.06 1.59 -2.59
CA ALA A 99 -15.71 0.41 -2.01
C ALA A 99 -16.50 -0.36 -3.09
N ARG A 100 -17.21 0.37 -3.97
CA ARG A 100 -17.96 -0.23 -5.07
C ARG A 100 -17.06 -0.97 -6.06
N LEU A 101 -15.92 -0.38 -6.43
CA LEU A 101 -14.93 -1.01 -7.32
C LEU A 101 -14.35 -2.29 -6.70
N ALA A 102 -14.25 -2.35 -5.38
CA ALA A 102 -13.87 -3.54 -4.64
C ALA A 102 -14.98 -4.59 -4.50
N GLY A 103 -16.16 -4.37 -5.09
CA GLY A 103 -17.31 -5.27 -4.97
C GLY A 103 -17.94 -5.29 -3.58
N ARG A 104 -17.71 -4.25 -2.77
CA ARG A 104 -18.21 -4.12 -1.41
C ARG A 104 -19.29 -3.06 -1.31
N GLN A 105 -20.09 -3.14 -0.26
CA GLN A 105 -20.80 -1.97 0.29
C GLN A 105 -19.87 -1.21 1.23
N PRO A 106 -20.03 0.11 1.38
CA PRO A 106 -19.27 0.86 2.38
C PRO A 106 -19.59 0.34 3.78
N ALA A 107 -18.62 0.41 4.68
CA ALA A 107 -18.73 -0.02 6.08
C ALA A 107 -19.88 0.66 6.83
N VAL A 108 -20.13 1.93 6.51
CA VAL A 108 -21.26 2.72 7.00
C VAL A 108 -22.07 3.21 5.80
N LEU A 109 -23.40 3.15 5.88
CA LEU A 109 -24.25 3.66 4.81
C LEU A 109 -23.97 5.16 4.56
N GLY A 110 -23.73 5.52 3.29
CA GLY A 110 -23.27 6.87 2.91
C GLY A 110 -21.80 7.17 3.26
N GLY A 111 -21.08 6.19 3.81
CA GLY A 111 -19.65 6.18 4.11
C GLY A 111 -19.25 6.89 5.40
N GLY A 112 -20.22 7.36 6.20
CA GLY A 112 -19.97 7.92 7.52
C GLY A 112 -19.13 9.20 7.51
N VAL A 113 -18.11 9.27 8.38
CA VAL A 113 -17.21 10.43 8.51
C VAL A 113 -15.76 10.02 8.25
N ALA A 114 -14.88 11.00 8.03
CA ALA A 114 -13.44 10.77 8.11
C ALA A 114 -13.11 10.26 9.52
N THR A 115 -12.67 9.01 9.60
CA THR A 115 -12.49 8.33 10.88
C THR A 115 -11.12 8.65 11.49
N GLU A 116 -10.93 8.34 12.76
CA GLU A 116 -9.63 8.37 13.42
C GLU A 116 -9.27 7.02 14.03
N GLU A 117 -7.99 6.68 13.97
CA GLU A 117 -7.46 5.69 14.91
C GLU A 117 -7.46 6.36 16.29
N THR A 118 -8.08 5.72 17.28
CA THR A 118 -8.26 6.27 18.63
C THR A 118 -6.96 6.87 19.17
N GLY A 119 -6.96 8.20 19.38
CA GLY A 119 -5.82 8.95 19.93
C GLY A 119 -4.73 9.38 18.92
N VAL A 120 -4.90 9.10 17.62
CA VAL A 120 -3.92 9.43 16.56
C VAL A 120 -4.47 10.45 15.54
N GLY A 121 -5.66 10.99 15.79
CA GLY A 121 -6.32 12.01 14.98
C GLY A 121 -6.89 11.48 13.67
N PRO A 122 -7.78 12.27 13.03
CA PRO A 122 -8.56 11.80 11.89
C PRO A 122 -7.74 11.74 10.61
N TYR A 123 -8.21 10.89 9.71
CA TYR A 123 -7.81 10.91 8.31
C TYR A 123 -8.34 12.17 7.59
N PRO A 124 -7.74 12.55 6.46
CA PRO A 124 -6.62 11.92 5.75
C PRO A 124 -5.24 12.13 6.39
N LYS A 125 -4.27 11.27 6.03
CA LYS A 125 -2.88 11.30 6.52
C LYS A 125 -1.88 11.15 5.38
N VAL A 126 -0.66 11.63 5.59
CA VAL A 126 0.49 11.35 4.72
C VAL A 126 1.48 10.50 5.50
N TYR A 127 1.84 9.35 4.93
CA TYR A 127 2.94 8.54 5.40
C TYR A 127 4.17 8.85 4.55
N ASP A 128 5.08 9.62 5.15
CA ASP A 128 6.38 9.95 4.57
C ASP A 128 7.47 9.10 5.25
N LEU A 129 8.00 8.11 4.52
CA LEU A 129 8.99 7.18 5.07
C LEU A 129 10.36 7.83 5.32
N MET A 130 10.64 8.98 4.69
CA MET A 130 11.86 9.77 4.96
C MET A 130 11.78 10.54 6.28
N ALA A 131 10.57 10.77 6.81
CA ALA A 131 10.37 11.43 8.10
C ALA A 131 10.58 10.48 9.30
N LEU A 132 10.65 9.17 9.05
CA LEU A 132 10.78 8.16 10.11
C LEU A 132 12.27 7.92 10.44
N ASP A 133 12.65 8.22 11.68
CA ASP A 133 13.91 7.70 12.24
C ASP A 133 13.83 6.16 12.44
N GLU A 134 14.95 5.53 12.75
CA GLU A 134 15.02 4.06 12.87
C GLU A 134 14.09 3.52 13.96
N ARG A 135 13.99 4.21 15.09
CA ARG A 135 13.13 3.82 16.21
C ARG A 135 11.66 3.89 15.82
N THR A 136 11.24 4.99 15.20
CA THR A 136 9.85 5.21 14.76
C THR A 136 9.51 4.22 13.66
N ARG A 137 10.42 3.97 12.72
CA ARG A 137 10.24 2.94 11.68
C ARG A 137 10.03 1.56 12.27
N SER A 138 10.84 1.17 13.25
CA SER A 138 10.68 -0.10 13.97
C SER A 138 9.32 -0.18 14.69
N ALA A 139 8.89 0.90 15.36
CA ALA A 139 7.59 0.96 16.02
C ALA A 139 6.41 0.87 15.03
N VAL A 140 6.48 1.59 13.90
CA VAL A 140 5.50 1.54 12.80
C VAL A 140 5.41 0.12 12.24
N LEU A 141 6.53 -0.53 11.96
CA LEU A 141 6.55 -1.92 11.50
C LEU A 141 5.99 -2.89 12.54
N GLY A 142 6.34 -2.73 13.82
CA GLY A 142 5.80 -3.54 14.90
C GLY A 142 4.29 -3.41 15.08
N LYS A 143 3.75 -2.22 14.79
CA LYS A 143 2.32 -1.93 14.86
C LYS A 143 1.59 -2.41 13.60
N TYR A 144 1.88 -1.84 12.45
CA TYR A 144 1.12 -2.11 11.22
C TYR A 144 1.54 -3.41 10.54
N GLY A 145 2.78 -3.86 10.75
CA GLY A 145 3.33 -5.04 10.09
C GLY A 145 2.85 -6.37 10.66
N ARG A 146 1.89 -6.40 11.58
CA ARG A 146 1.23 -7.65 12.00
C ARG A 146 -0.18 -7.69 11.50
N MET A 147 -0.70 -8.88 11.25
CA MET A 147 -2.09 -9.06 10.84
C MET A 147 -3.01 -8.50 11.93
N HIS A 148 -3.88 -7.57 11.55
CA HIS A 148 -4.86 -6.93 12.41
C HIS A 148 -6.15 -6.70 11.64
N VAL A 149 -7.18 -6.31 12.37
CA VAL A 149 -8.40 -5.74 11.82
C VAL A 149 -8.65 -4.38 12.45
N ASN A 150 -9.34 -3.50 11.73
CA ASN A 150 -9.72 -2.17 12.17
C ASN A 150 -11.23 -2.11 12.34
N SER A 151 -11.69 -1.83 13.55
CA SER A 151 -13.12 -1.68 13.83
C SER A 151 -13.38 -0.73 15.00
N ALA A 152 -14.57 -0.17 15.04
CA ALA A 152 -15.08 0.56 16.20
C ALA A 152 -15.31 -0.38 17.40
N GLU A 153 -15.65 0.19 18.55
CA GLU A 153 -15.95 -0.59 19.76
C GLU A 153 -17.20 -1.47 19.63
N ASP A 154 -18.17 -1.05 18.83
CA ASP A 154 -19.37 -1.83 18.53
C ASP A 154 -19.16 -2.88 17.42
N GLY A 155 -17.92 -3.01 16.91
CA GLY A 155 -17.58 -3.93 15.83
C GLY A 155 -17.84 -3.37 14.44
N THR A 156 -18.30 -2.12 14.30
CA THR A 156 -18.47 -1.47 12.99
C THR A 156 -17.14 -1.41 12.23
N ASP A 157 -17.18 -1.79 10.96
CA ASP A 157 -16.03 -1.79 10.04
C ASP A 157 -15.59 -0.35 9.67
N ILE A 158 -14.47 -0.23 8.98
CA ILE A 158 -14.03 1.01 8.32
C ILE A 158 -13.67 0.72 6.85
N ASP A 159 -13.69 1.75 6.03
CA ASP A 159 -13.13 1.70 4.68
C ASP A 159 -11.80 2.44 4.64
N GLU A 160 -10.79 1.85 4.00
CA GLU A 160 -9.45 2.40 3.86
C GLU A 160 -9.07 2.54 2.39
N VAL A 161 -8.54 3.70 2.03
CA VAL A 161 -8.07 4.01 0.67
C VAL A 161 -6.67 4.61 0.76
N MET A 162 -5.69 3.89 0.23
CA MET A 162 -4.28 4.26 0.29
C MET A 162 -3.76 4.52 -1.11
N THR A 163 -3.13 5.67 -1.35
CA THR A 163 -2.54 6.04 -2.64
C THR A 163 -1.03 6.19 -2.49
N VAL A 164 -0.25 5.27 -3.08
CA VAL A 164 1.20 5.39 -3.20
C VAL A 164 1.52 6.34 -4.35
N VAL A 165 2.18 7.44 -4.03
CA VAL A 165 2.41 8.55 -4.96
C VAL A 165 3.88 8.72 -5.34
N SER A 166 4.81 8.13 -4.58
CA SER A 166 6.25 8.15 -4.88
C SER A 166 6.99 7.11 -4.03
N GLY A 167 8.07 6.56 -4.57
CA GLY A 167 8.98 5.68 -3.85
C GLY A 167 8.39 4.31 -3.55
N GLY A 168 8.83 3.69 -2.45
CA GLY A 168 8.47 2.33 -2.07
C GLY A 168 9.67 1.38 -2.03
N PRO A 169 9.44 0.06 -1.98
CA PRO A 169 8.13 -0.59 -2.12
C PRO A 169 7.20 -0.36 -0.93
N PHE A 170 5.90 -0.42 -1.17
CA PHE A 170 4.87 -0.56 -0.13
C PHE A 170 4.23 -1.93 -0.26
N ARG A 171 4.01 -2.61 0.86
CA ARG A 171 3.49 -3.97 0.88
C ARG A 171 2.33 -4.10 1.85
N TRP A 172 1.36 -4.92 1.47
CA TRP A 172 0.26 -5.34 2.32
C TRP A 172 0.20 -6.86 2.38
N GLY A 173 -0.09 -7.40 3.55
CA GLY A 173 -0.56 -8.78 3.70
C GLY A 173 -2.08 -8.76 3.81
N PHE A 174 -2.77 -9.64 3.09
CA PHE A 174 -4.22 -9.83 3.20
C PHE A 174 -4.54 -11.31 3.38
N THR A 175 -5.41 -11.64 4.32
CA THR A 175 -5.89 -13.02 4.48
C THR A 175 -6.91 -13.35 3.39
N LEU A 176 -6.66 -14.41 2.63
CA LEU A 176 -7.59 -14.95 1.64
C LEU A 176 -8.66 -15.82 2.32
N LYS A 177 -9.74 -16.14 1.58
CA LYS A 177 -10.85 -16.96 2.10
C LYS A 177 -10.42 -18.32 2.62
N ASP A 178 -9.39 -18.92 2.00
CA ASP A 178 -8.83 -20.22 2.39
C ASP A 178 -7.84 -20.15 3.58
N GLY A 179 -7.56 -18.95 4.09
CA GLY A 179 -6.63 -18.72 5.21
C GLY A 179 -5.17 -18.58 4.78
N SER A 180 -4.85 -18.71 3.49
CA SER A 180 -3.55 -18.29 2.97
C SER A 180 -3.43 -16.76 2.99
N ILE A 181 -2.20 -16.24 2.98
CA ILE A 181 -1.95 -14.80 3.03
C ILE A 181 -1.37 -14.36 1.68
N ALA A 182 -2.07 -13.43 1.03
CA ALA A 182 -1.60 -12.73 -0.15
C ALA A 182 -0.74 -11.53 0.26
N ARG A 183 0.51 -11.47 -0.22
CA ARG A 183 1.35 -10.29 -0.12
C ARG A 183 1.19 -9.46 -1.38
N PHE A 184 0.36 -8.44 -1.30
CA PHE A 184 0.27 -7.39 -2.31
C PHE A 184 1.46 -6.44 -2.18
N GLN A 185 2.06 -6.06 -3.31
CA GLN A 185 3.19 -5.14 -3.37
C GLN A 185 2.94 -4.12 -4.46
N ILE A 186 3.20 -2.86 -4.10
CA ILE A 186 3.45 -1.77 -5.04
C ILE A 186 4.96 -1.56 -5.02
N ASP A 187 5.61 -1.82 -6.15
CA ASP A 187 7.03 -1.53 -6.36
C ASP A 187 7.29 -0.03 -6.33
N LYS A 188 8.50 0.38 -6.73
CA LYS A 188 8.90 1.78 -6.69
C LYS A 188 8.07 2.60 -7.69
N VAL A 189 7.29 3.55 -7.19
CA VAL A 189 6.61 4.58 -8.01
C VAL A 189 7.59 5.72 -8.32
N GLY A 190 7.98 5.84 -9.57
CA GLY A 190 8.82 6.91 -10.09
C GLY A 190 8.05 8.22 -10.33
N LEU A 191 8.80 9.30 -10.54
CA LEU A 191 8.24 10.65 -10.76
C LEU A 191 7.42 10.82 -12.04
N GLN A 192 7.57 9.89 -12.99
CA GLN A 192 6.85 9.88 -14.27
C GLN A 192 5.81 8.77 -14.36
N ASP A 193 5.72 7.94 -13.32
CA ASP A 193 4.77 6.84 -13.28
C ASP A 193 3.39 7.35 -12.84
N LYS A 194 2.37 6.51 -13.00
CA LYS A 194 1.08 6.75 -12.34
C LYS A 194 1.20 6.40 -10.86
N ALA A 195 0.45 7.11 -10.02
CA ALA A 195 0.23 6.68 -8.65
C ALA A 195 -0.60 5.39 -8.64
N VAL A 196 -0.46 4.60 -7.58
CA VAL A 196 -1.24 3.36 -7.40
C VAL A 196 -2.09 3.51 -6.16
N ARG A 197 -3.39 3.27 -6.31
CA ARG A 197 -4.37 3.36 -5.23
C ARG A 197 -4.92 1.98 -4.93
N ILE A 198 -4.96 1.63 -3.65
CA ILE A 198 -5.59 0.42 -3.12
C ILE A 198 -6.73 0.81 -2.17
N SER A 199 -7.82 0.05 -2.25
CA SER A 199 -9.01 0.15 -1.41
C SER A 199 -9.27 -1.19 -0.73
N TYR A 200 -9.53 -1.17 0.57
CA TYR A 200 -9.88 -2.34 1.37
C TYR A 200 -10.74 -1.93 2.57
N HIS A 201 -11.24 -2.90 3.33
CA HIS A 201 -12.03 -2.66 4.53
C HIS A 201 -11.30 -3.16 5.78
N GLY A 202 -11.59 -2.56 6.92
CA GLY A 202 -10.87 -2.76 8.18
C GLY A 202 -11.04 -4.16 8.78
N LEU A 203 -12.21 -4.77 8.65
CA LEU A 203 -12.48 -6.14 9.10
C LEU A 203 -11.87 -7.20 8.18
N GLY A 204 -11.41 -6.81 6.99
CA GLY A 204 -10.55 -7.63 6.16
C GLY A 204 -9.17 -7.69 6.79
N MET A 205 -8.80 -8.84 7.35
CA MET A 205 -7.55 -8.98 8.10
C MET A 205 -6.35 -8.65 7.22
N HIS A 206 -5.56 -7.67 7.66
CA HIS A 206 -4.45 -7.14 6.88
C HIS A 206 -3.23 -6.75 7.73
N ALA A 207 -2.11 -6.56 7.06
CA ALA A 207 -0.88 -6.00 7.63
C ALA A 207 -0.27 -5.00 6.63
N GLY A 208 0.30 -3.90 7.12
CA GLY A 208 1.05 -2.92 6.33
C GLY A 208 2.55 -3.03 6.60
N LEU A 209 3.32 -3.40 5.57
CA LEU A 209 4.78 -3.47 5.58
C LEU A 209 5.33 -2.23 4.87
N MET A 210 5.87 -1.30 5.66
CA MET A 210 6.39 0.01 5.23
C MET A 210 7.89 0.12 5.52
N ASP A 211 8.66 -0.90 5.12
CA ASP A 211 10.07 -1.09 5.46
C ASP A 211 11.03 -0.33 4.55
N ALA A 212 10.54 0.22 3.43
CA ALA A 212 11.34 1.06 2.54
C ALA A 212 11.87 2.32 3.24
N LYS A 213 13.09 2.75 2.90
CA LYS A 213 13.68 3.98 3.44
C LYS A 213 13.03 5.25 2.88
N GLN A 214 12.53 5.20 1.65
CA GLN A 214 11.88 6.32 0.99
C GLN A 214 10.59 5.83 0.33
N GLY A 215 9.53 6.61 0.51
CA GLY A 215 8.20 6.31 0.01
C GLY A 215 7.22 7.35 0.55
N LEU A 216 6.20 7.63 -0.24
CA LEU A 216 5.18 8.61 0.08
C LEU A 216 3.80 8.05 -0.27
N LEU A 217 2.92 8.06 0.73
CA LEU A 217 1.57 7.51 0.63
C LEU A 217 0.56 8.48 1.23
N VAL A 218 -0.52 8.73 0.50
CA VAL A 218 -1.68 9.52 0.98
C VAL A 218 -2.78 8.55 1.36
N ALA A 219 -3.23 8.61 2.61
CA ALA A 219 -4.17 7.69 3.19
C ALA A 219 -5.48 8.40 3.54
N PHE A 220 -6.59 7.76 3.19
CA PHE A 220 -7.94 8.10 3.63
C PHE A 220 -8.51 6.89 4.36
N ALA A 221 -9.31 7.16 5.40
CA ALA A 221 -10.20 6.16 5.96
C ALA A 221 -11.50 6.82 6.39
N HIS A 222 -12.60 6.10 6.24
CA HIS A 222 -13.93 6.61 6.59
C HIS A 222 -14.84 5.52 7.18
N GLY A 223 -15.88 5.95 7.89
CA GLY A 223 -16.87 5.09 8.53
C GLY A 223 -17.29 5.65 9.90
N PRO A 224 -17.18 4.89 11.00
CA PRO A 224 -17.46 5.37 12.35
C PRO A 224 -16.52 6.52 12.74
N ARG A 225 -16.86 7.28 13.79
CA ARG A 225 -16.04 8.41 14.24
C ARG A 225 -14.61 8.00 14.61
N ALA A 226 -14.45 6.84 15.25
CA ALA A 226 -13.16 6.31 15.64
C ALA A 226 -13.14 4.79 15.49
N PHE A 227 -11.95 4.24 15.32
CA PHE A 227 -11.68 2.81 15.33
C PHE A 227 -10.44 2.47 16.16
N THR A 228 -10.28 1.18 16.42
CA THR A 228 -9.13 0.60 17.11
C THR A 228 -8.54 -0.51 16.25
N MET A 229 -7.21 -0.54 16.13
CA MET A 229 -6.50 -1.68 15.56
C MET A 229 -6.55 -2.86 16.54
N ARG A 230 -7.04 -4.01 16.09
CA ARG A 230 -7.22 -5.20 16.91
C ARG A 230 -6.36 -6.35 16.43
N TYR A 231 -5.57 -6.90 17.34
CA TYR A 231 -4.85 -8.16 17.16
C TYR A 231 -5.57 -9.35 17.81
N GLN A 232 -6.79 -9.13 18.29
CA GLN A 232 -7.71 -10.13 18.83
C GLN A 232 -9.12 -9.68 18.46
N ALA A 233 -9.84 -10.50 17.71
CA ALA A 233 -11.20 -10.26 17.26
C ALA A 233 -11.84 -11.58 16.81
N ASP A 234 -13.16 -11.68 16.84
CA ASP A 234 -13.90 -12.80 16.27
C ASP A 234 -14.11 -12.58 14.77
N VAL A 235 -13.12 -12.99 13.99
CA VAL A 235 -13.09 -12.86 12.52
C VAL A 235 -12.60 -14.17 11.89
N PRO A 236 -12.91 -14.44 10.61
CA PRO A 236 -12.37 -15.59 9.91
C PRO A 236 -10.84 -15.65 10.03
N HIS A 237 -10.33 -16.85 10.33
CA HIS A 237 -8.90 -17.11 10.52
C HIS A 237 -8.23 -16.31 11.66
N ALA A 238 -8.98 -16.00 12.73
CA ALA A 238 -8.50 -15.21 13.88
C ALA A 238 -7.16 -15.67 14.48
N GLN A 239 -6.79 -16.95 14.35
CA GLN A 239 -5.48 -17.46 14.76
C GLN A 239 -4.28 -16.77 14.08
N LEU A 240 -4.52 -16.10 12.94
CA LEU A 240 -3.50 -15.34 12.21
C LEU A 240 -3.31 -13.92 12.77
N LEU A 241 -4.23 -13.41 13.59
CA LEU A 241 -4.10 -12.07 14.18
C LEU A 241 -2.85 -11.98 15.05
N GLY A 242 -2.13 -10.86 14.93
CA GLY A 242 -0.85 -10.65 15.61
C GLY A 242 0.31 -11.47 15.04
N THR A 243 0.11 -12.25 13.96
CA THR A 243 1.20 -12.92 13.22
C THR A 243 1.62 -12.09 12.00
N ASN A 244 2.66 -12.52 11.30
CA ASN A 244 2.92 -12.10 9.92
C ASN A 244 3.79 -13.16 9.22
N PRO A 245 3.26 -13.95 8.28
CA PRO A 245 4.05 -15.00 7.61
C PRO A 245 5.11 -14.46 6.65
N TRP A 246 5.06 -13.16 6.31
CA TRP A 246 6.00 -12.51 5.40
C TRP A 246 7.16 -11.81 6.12
N ALA A 247 7.12 -11.72 7.45
CA ALA A 247 8.17 -11.10 8.24
C ALA A 247 9.47 -11.93 8.26
N ASP A 248 9.36 -13.26 8.21
CA ASP A 248 10.53 -14.15 8.29
C ASP A 248 11.47 -14.05 7.08
N VAL A 249 11.02 -13.46 5.96
CA VAL A 249 11.88 -13.19 4.80
C VAL A 249 12.48 -11.79 4.92
N GLY A 250 13.36 -11.61 5.92
CA GLY A 250 14.24 -10.44 6.04
C GLY A 250 13.71 -9.23 6.81
N ILE A 251 12.55 -9.32 7.47
CA ILE A 251 11.99 -8.24 8.31
C ILE A 251 11.78 -8.76 9.73
N THR A 252 12.73 -8.54 10.63
CA THR A 252 12.51 -8.81 12.06
C THR A 252 11.54 -7.78 12.63
N LEU A 253 10.31 -8.19 12.89
CA LEU A 253 9.34 -7.36 13.61
C LEU A 253 9.69 -7.34 15.10
N PRO A 254 9.62 -6.18 15.78
CA PRO A 254 9.77 -6.15 17.23
C PRO A 254 8.64 -6.96 17.91
N PRO A 255 8.74 -7.29 19.21
CA PRO A 255 7.69 -7.99 19.95
C PRO A 255 6.38 -7.23 19.98
N ALA A 256 5.27 -7.94 20.19
CA ALA A 256 3.96 -7.30 20.25
C ALA A 256 3.83 -6.32 21.41
N PRO A 257 3.27 -5.11 21.21
CA PRO A 257 2.87 -4.27 22.32
C PRO A 257 1.96 -5.09 23.25
N GLY A 258 2.40 -5.33 24.48
CA GLY A 258 1.69 -6.16 25.46
C GLY A 258 2.17 -7.61 25.62
N LYS A 259 3.13 -8.09 24.80
CA LYS A 259 3.91 -9.30 25.09
C LYS A 259 5.30 -8.89 25.59
N VAL A 260 5.36 -8.45 26.84
CA VAL A 260 6.61 -8.43 27.60
C VAL A 260 6.84 -9.88 28.03
N GLN A 261 7.95 -10.48 27.61
CA GLN A 261 8.49 -11.65 28.34
C GLN A 261 9.19 -11.15 29.60
#